data_AF-A0A831W857-F1
#
_entry.id   AF-A0A831W857-F1
#
_cell.length_a   1.000
_cell.length_b   1.000
_cell.length_c   1.000
_cell.angle_alpha   90.00
_cell.angle_beta   90.00
_cell.angle_gamma   90.00
#
_symmetry.space_group_name_H-M   'P 1'
#
loop_
_entity.id
_entity.type
_entity.pdbx_description
1 polymer ?
#
loop_
_entity_poly.entity_id
_entity_poly.type
_entity_poly.pdbx_seq_one_letter_code
_entity_poly.pdbx_strand_id
1 'polypeptide(L)'
;MSHFFDRLRFFKKTKEPFADGHGVVPREDRQWEDAYRNRWRFDKVVRSTHGVNCTGGCSWNIHVKNGLVAFEIQATDYPRTRPDLPNHEPRGCQRGASYSWYLYSPHRVKYPLIRGRLLDLYRAERQSGKDPVAAWAAIQADSDKRRQYTAVRGLGGFVRASWDEVVEIIAAANVYTIQKWGPDRIAGFSPIPAMSMIS
;
A
#
# COMPACT_ATOMS: atom_id res chain seq x y z
N MET A 1 31.26 15.55 24.02
CA MET A 1 31.35 16.20 25.36
C MET A 1 30.57 15.35 26.35
N SER A 2 30.97 15.30 27.61
CA SER A 2 30.30 14.48 28.63
C SER A 2 29.19 15.29 29.29
N HIS A 3 27.94 14.87 29.11
CA HIS A 3 26.77 15.47 29.76
C HIS A 3 26.91 15.50 31.29
N PHE A 4 27.67 14.57 31.88
CA PHE A 4 27.95 14.55 33.31
C PHE A 4 28.78 15.76 33.75
N PHE A 5 29.90 16.05 33.09
CA PHE A 5 30.75 17.19 33.43
C PHE A 5 30.08 18.53 33.11
N ASP A 6 29.19 18.59 32.12
CA ASP A 6 28.43 19.79 31.80
C ASP A 6 27.48 20.22 32.93
N ARG A 7 27.06 19.30 33.81
CA ARG A 7 26.24 19.64 34.99
C ARG A 7 27.02 20.45 36.02
N LEU A 8 28.34 20.26 36.11
CA LEU A 8 29.20 21.02 37.04
C LEU A 8 29.33 22.50 36.66
N ARG A 9 28.89 22.89 35.45
CA ARG A 9 28.90 24.28 34.96
C ARG A 9 27.59 25.04 35.21
N PHE A 10 26.74 24.57 36.12
CA PHE A 10 25.38 25.10 36.35
C PHE A 10 25.29 26.63 36.36
N PHE A 11 26.04 27.31 37.24
CA PHE A 11 26.00 28.77 37.38
C PHE A 11 26.61 29.55 36.20
N LYS A 12 27.33 28.88 35.29
CA LYS A 12 27.89 29.51 34.07
C LYS A 12 26.95 29.45 32.87
N LYS A 13 25.81 28.75 32.98
CA LYS A 13 24.84 28.54 31.88
C LYS A 13 23.79 29.64 31.76
N THR A 14 23.44 30.29 32.87
CA THR A 14 22.44 31.37 32.90
C THR A 14 23.12 32.71 32.64
N LYS A 15 22.66 33.46 31.63
CA LYS A 15 23.27 34.75 31.26
C LYS A 15 22.44 35.97 31.67
N GLU A 16 21.19 36.04 31.23
CA GLU A 16 20.41 37.27 31.32
C GLU A 16 18.97 36.97 31.78
N PRO A 17 18.50 37.62 32.85
CA PRO A 17 17.09 37.62 33.18
C PRO A 17 16.32 38.49 32.18
N PHE A 18 15.04 38.21 31.99
CA PHE A 18 14.13 39.04 31.23
C PHE A 18 12.80 39.18 31.96
N ALA A 19 11.99 40.18 31.55
CA ALA A 19 10.69 40.49 32.15
C ALA A 19 10.78 40.67 33.68
N ASP A 20 11.57 41.64 34.13
CA ASP A 20 11.74 41.98 35.56
C ASP A 20 12.09 40.78 36.47
N GLY A 21 12.89 39.86 35.94
CA GLY A 21 13.32 38.67 36.65
C GLY A 21 12.35 37.48 36.57
N HIS A 22 11.27 37.58 35.80
CA HIS A 22 10.32 36.49 35.59
C HIS A 22 10.92 35.31 34.82
N GLY A 23 11.83 35.58 33.88
CA GLY A 23 12.45 34.56 33.04
C GLY A 23 13.97 34.67 32.98
N VAL A 24 14.61 33.62 32.48
CA VAL A 24 16.04 33.56 32.20
C VAL A 24 16.28 32.99 30.81
N VAL A 25 17.32 33.47 30.13
CA VAL A 25 17.79 32.90 28.86
C VAL A 25 18.98 31.97 29.12
N PRO A 26 18.78 30.65 29.21
CA PRO A 26 19.86 29.70 29.43
C PRO A 26 20.63 29.44 28.12
N ARG A 27 21.97 29.34 28.21
CA ARG A 27 22.82 28.86 27.12
C ARG A 27 23.22 27.42 27.41
N GLU A 28 22.36 26.50 27.01
CA GLU A 28 22.53 25.06 27.18
C GLU A 28 22.73 24.32 25.86
N ASP A 29 23.29 23.11 25.96
CA ASP A 29 23.36 22.20 24.83
C ASP A 29 21.96 21.74 24.42
N ARG A 30 21.67 21.80 23.11
CA ARG A 30 20.39 21.42 22.51
C ARG A 30 20.57 20.33 21.46
N GLN A 31 21.65 19.53 21.54
CA GLN A 31 21.93 18.48 20.54
C GLN A 31 20.86 17.40 20.50
N TRP A 32 20.12 17.17 21.59
CA TRP A 32 19.00 16.23 21.63
C TRP A 32 17.93 16.51 20.56
N GLU A 33 17.81 17.76 20.09
CA GLU A 33 16.88 18.17 19.04
C GLU A 33 17.19 17.52 17.68
N ASP A 34 18.43 17.05 17.47
CA ASP A 34 18.81 16.33 16.25
C ASP A 34 18.02 15.03 16.07
N ALA A 35 17.46 14.47 17.14
CA ALA A 35 16.56 13.32 17.04
C ALA A 35 15.35 13.63 16.14
N TYR A 36 14.68 14.78 16.35
CA TYR A 36 13.53 15.19 15.53
C TYR A 36 13.96 15.66 14.14
N ARG A 37 15.10 16.36 14.03
CA ARG A 37 15.65 16.75 12.71
C ARG A 37 15.94 15.52 11.85
N ASN A 38 16.56 14.49 12.44
CA ASN A 38 16.89 13.25 11.75
C ASN A 38 15.66 12.39 11.45
N ARG A 39 14.61 12.47 12.27
CA ARG A 39 13.30 11.87 11.94
C ARG A 39 12.69 12.50 10.70
N TRP A 40 12.73 13.84 10.59
CA TRP A 40 12.16 14.59 9.46
C TRP A 40 12.94 14.41 8.15
N ARG A 41 14.27 14.30 8.21
CA ARG A 41 15.12 14.05 7.02
C ARG A 41 14.69 12.77 6.29
N PHE A 42 14.76 12.79 4.97
CA PHE A 42 14.41 11.69 4.07
C PHE A 42 15.41 11.58 2.93
N ASP A 43 15.38 10.46 2.21
CA ASP A 43 16.32 10.12 1.14
C ASP A 43 15.92 10.80 -0.18
N LYS A 44 14.63 10.73 -0.51
CA LYS A 44 14.05 11.33 -1.71
C LYS A 44 12.54 11.55 -1.58
N VAL A 45 12.02 12.39 -2.47
CA VAL A 45 10.58 12.58 -2.70
C VAL A 45 10.22 12.07 -4.09
N VAL A 46 9.12 11.33 -4.19
CA VAL A 46 8.55 10.85 -5.46
C VAL A 46 7.15 11.42 -5.62
N ARG A 47 6.83 11.95 -6.80
CA ARG A 47 5.48 12.41 -7.10
C ARG A 47 4.57 11.22 -7.41
N SER A 48 3.41 11.17 -6.75
CA SER A 48 2.37 10.16 -7.03
C SER A 48 0.96 10.72 -6.77
N THR A 49 -0.06 9.87 -6.91
CA THR A 49 -1.47 10.15 -6.60
C THR A 49 -2.16 8.89 -6.07
N HIS A 50 -3.45 8.99 -5.71
CA HIS A 50 -4.24 7.87 -5.21
C HIS A 50 -5.26 7.42 -6.26
N GLY A 51 -5.10 6.20 -6.77
CA GLY A 51 -6.05 5.54 -7.68
C GLY A 51 -7.30 5.04 -6.97
N VAL A 52 -8.07 5.96 -6.38
CA VAL A 52 -9.30 5.67 -5.64
C VAL A 52 -10.42 6.60 -6.09
N ASN A 53 -11.65 6.08 -6.14
CA ASN A 53 -12.82 6.82 -6.62
C ASN A 53 -13.28 7.89 -5.60
N CYS A 54 -12.55 8.99 -5.53
CA CYS A 54 -12.78 10.05 -4.54
C CYS A 54 -12.93 11.45 -5.15
N THR A 55 -12.89 11.56 -6.49
CA THR A 55 -12.86 12.81 -7.29
C THR A 55 -11.67 13.75 -7.01
N GLY A 56 -10.83 13.41 -6.04
CA GLY A 56 -9.75 14.27 -5.57
C GLY A 56 -8.66 14.53 -6.60
N GLY A 57 -8.12 13.49 -7.25
CA GLY A 57 -6.99 13.66 -8.19
C GLY A 57 -5.79 14.41 -7.60
N CYS A 58 -5.60 14.31 -6.27
CA CYS A 58 -4.59 15.08 -5.55
C CYS A 58 -3.20 14.51 -5.84
N SER A 59 -2.24 15.37 -6.15
CA SER A 59 -0.82 15.02 -6.25
C SER A 59 -0.17 15.06 -4.86
N TRP A 60 0.65 14.04 -4.58
CA TRP A 60 1.34 13.86 -3.31
C TRP A 60 2.84 13.70 -3.52
N ASN A 61 3.57 14.19 -2.53
CA ASN A 61 5.00 13.99 -2.32
C ASN A 61 5.20 12.78 -1.41
N ILE A 62 5.58 11.64 -2.00
CA ILE A 62 5.87 10.40 -1.29
C ILE A 62 7.30 10.44 -0.77
N HIS A 63 7.47 10.46 0.55
CA HIS A 63 8.78 10.58 1.18
C HIS A 63 9.35 9.19 1.46
N VAL A 64 10.52 8.91 0.89
CA VAL A 64 11.27 7.67 1.10
C VAL A 64 12.37 7.93 2.12
N LYS A 65 12.47 7.10 3.14
CA LYS A 65 13.50 7.16 4.18
C LYS A 65 14.01 5.76 4.49
N ASN A 66 15.33 5.59 4.57
CA ASN A 66 15.98 4.29 4.72
C ASN A 66 15.54 3.29 3.64
N GLY A 67 15.33 3.76 2.41
CA GLY A 67 14.86 2.92 1.29
C GLY A 67 13.40 2.47 1.36
N LEU A 68 12.61 2.94 2.34
CA LEU A 68 11.20 2.59 2.51
C LEU A 68 10.32 3.84 2.42
N VAL A 69 9.10 3.69 1.91
CA VAL A 69 8.12 4.78 1.97
C VAL A 69 7.74 5.02 3.43
N ALA A 70 7.93 6.24 3.91
CA ALA A 70 7.74 6.59 5.32
C ALA A 70 6.43 7.35 5.57
N PHE A 71 6.15 8.37 4.76
CA PHE A 71 4.95 9.19 4.84
C PHE A 71 4.73 9.96 3.53
N GLU A 72 3.60 10.65 3.43
CA GLU A 72 3.26 11.48 2.28
C GLU A 72 2.72 12.83 2.74
N ILE A 73 3.01 13.88 1.96
CA ILE A 73 2.49 15.23 2.16
C ILE A 73 1.99 15.71 0.80
N GLN A 74 0.96 16.54 0.77
CA GLN A 74 0.47 17.08 -0.48
C GLN A 74 1.56 17.82 -1.26
N ALA A 75 1.53 17.69 -2.58
CA ALA A 75 2.26 18.62 -3.43
C ALA A 75 1.47 19.94 -3.54
N THR A 76 2.18 21.06 -3.70
CA THR A 76 1.58 22.41 -3.73
C THR A 76 1.89 23.17 -5.02
N ASP A 77 2.57 22.52 -5.97
CA ASP A 77 3.07 23.11 -7.21
C ASP A 77 2.15 22.88 -8.42
N TYR A 78 0.83 22.81 -8.18
CA TYR A 78 -0.13 22.84 -9.28
C TYR A 78 0.02 24.15 -10.08
N PRO A 79 -0.27 24.15 -11.39
CA PRO A 79 -0.41 25.40 -12.13
C PRO A 79 -1.37 26.36 -11.42
N ARG A 80 -0.91 27.59 -11.20
CA ARG A 80 -1.68 28.62 -10.50
C ARG A 80 -2.95 28.95 -11.28
N THR A 81 -4.00 29.28 -10.55
CA THR A 81 -5.23 29.83 -11.14
C THR A 81 -5.01 31.29 -11.56
N ARG A 82 -6.02 31.90 -12.18
CA ARG A 82 -6.02 33.35 -12.48
C ARG A 82 -5.84 34.18 -11.20
N PRO A 83 -5.25 35.40 -11.28
CA PRO A 83 -4.89 36.19 -10.09
C PRO A 83 -6.02 36.50 -9.12
N ASP A 84 -7.27 36.51 -9.58
CA ASP A 84 -8.46 36.80 -8.77
C ASP A 84 -9.19 35.54 -8.27
N LEU A 85 -8.60 34.35 -8.43
CA LEU A 85 -9.07 33.10 -7.83
C LEU A 85 -8.02 32.52 -6.86
N PRO A 86 -8.45 31.79 -5.82
CA PRO A 86 -7.52 31.01 -5.00
C PRO A 86 -6.89 29.87 -5.83
N ASN A 87 -5.68 29.48 -5.46
CA ASN A 87 -5.03 28.29 -6.02
C ASN A 87 -5.65 27.00 -5.46
N HIS A 88 -5.37 25.87 -6.12
CA HIS A 88 -5.87 24.56 -5.71
C HIS A 88 -5.09 23.92 -4.55
N GLU A 89 -3.84 24.33 -4.35
CA GLU A 89 -2.97 23.76 -3.32
C GLU A 89 -3.55 23.98 -1.91
N PRO A 90 -3.36 23.02 -0.99
CA PRO A 90 -2.65 21.75 -1.13
C PRO A 90 -3.52 20.58 -1.65
N ARG A 91 -4.85 20.75 -1.76
CA ARG A 91 -5.81 19.63 -1.86
C ARG A 91 -5.58 18.58 -0.73
N GLY A 92 -5.77 17.30 -1.03
CA GLY A 92 -5.58 16.20 -0.09
C GLY A 92 -6.75 15.97 0.86
N CYS A 93 -6.72 14.84 1.57
CA CYS A 93 -7.67 14.51 2.63
C CYS A 93 -7.04 13.52 3.61
N GLN A 94 -7.68 13.29 4.76
CA GLN A 94 -7.21 12.38 5.80
C GLN A 94 -7.05 10.92 5.32
N ARG A 95 -7.84 10.49 4.32
CA ARG A 95 -7.74 9.14 3.76
C ARG A 95 -6.48 8.99 2.90
N GLY A 96 -6.15 10.02 2.13
CA GLY A 96 -4.92 10.07 1.35
C GLY A 96 -3.68 10.15 2.25
N ALA A 97 -3.73 10.96 3.31
CA ALA A 97 -2.62 11.11 4.26
C ALA A 97 -2.26 9.82 5.03
N SER A 98 -3.15 8.83 5.06
CA SER A 98 -2.92 7.53 5.71
C SER A 98 -2.53 6.41 4.74
N TYR A 99 -2.40 6.67 3.44
CA TYR A 99 -2.26 5.61 2.44
C TYR A 99 -0.93 4.83 2.59
N SER A 100 0.15 5.53 2.97
CA SER A 100 1.47 4.94 3.25
C SER A 100 1.43 3.76 4.23
N TRP A 101 0.42 3.71 5.12
CA TRP A 101 0.21 2.59 6.05
C TRP A 101 0.09 1.24 5.33
N TYR A 102 -0.64 1.20 4.20
CA TYR A 102 -0.95 -0.06 3.50
C TYR A 102 0.28 -0.79 2.96
N LEU A 103 1.39 -0.10 2.74
CA LEU A 103 2.55 -0.69 2.07
C LEU A 103 3.13 -1.87 2.86
N TYR A 104 3.16 -1.75 4.18
CA TYR A 104 3.77 -2.72 5.08
C TYR A 104 2.82 -3.17 6.21
N SER A 105 1.53 -2.82 6.14
CA SER A 105 0.54 -3.19 7.14
C SER A 105 0.30 -4.70 7.22
N PRO A 106 -0.27 -5.21 8.33
CA PRO A 106 -0.63 -6.63 8.45
C PRO A 106 -1.66 -7.10 7.40
N HIS A 107 -2.31 -6.19 6.68
CA HIS A 107 -3.31 -6.51 5.66
C HIS A 107 -2.74 -6.51 4.23
N ARG A 108 -1.45 -6.24 4.05
CA ARG A 108 -0.81 -6.25 2.72
C ARG A 108 -0.83 -7.67 2.14
N VAL A 109 -1.45 -7.83 0.96
CA VAL A 109 -1.34 -9.06 0.16
C VAL A 109 0.08 -9.12 -0.45
N LYS A 110 0.87 -10.11 -0.01
CA LYS A 110 2.29 -10.27 -0.39
C LYS A 110 2.52 -11.31 -1.48
N TYR A 111 1.63 -12.30 -1.61
CA TYR A 111 1.77 -13.44 -2.51
C TYR A 111 0.43 -13.74 -3.19
N PRO A 112 0.44 -14.42 -4.34
CA PRO A 112 -0.76 -15.06 -4.87
C PRO A 112 -1.36 -16.01 -3.82
N LEU A 113 -2.66 -15.87 -3.59
CA LEU A 113 -3.41 -16.70 -2.67
C LEU A 113 -4.50 -17.43 -3.42
N ILE A 114 -4.67 -18.72 -3.12
CA ILE A 114 -5.72 -19.57 -3.66
C ILE A 114 -6.37 -20.38 -2.54
N ARG A 115 -7.64 -20.76 -2.70
CA ARG A 115 -8.30 -21.63 -1.71
C ARG A 115 -7.64 -23.01 -1.75
N GLY A 116 -7.16 -23.51 -0.61
CA GLY A 116 -6.46 -24.80 -0.52
C GLY A 116 -7.23 -25.93 -1.21
N ARG A 117 -8.53 -26.06 -0.92
CA ARG A 117 -9.39 -27.09 -1.54
C ARG A 117 -9.44 -27.05 -3.08
N LEU A 118 -9.42 -25.85 -3.67
CA LEU A 118 -9.37 -25.74 -5.14
C LEU A 118 -8.00 -26.20 -5.66
N LEU A 119 -6.94 -25.79 -4.96
CA LEU A 119 -5.58 -26.12 -5.34
C LEU A 119 -5.31 -27.63 -5.26
N ASP A 120 -5.78 -28.29 -4.20
CA ASP A 120 -5.63 -29.74 -4.02
C ASP A 120 -6.33 -30.51 -5.15
N LEU A 121 -7.56 -30.12 -5.50
CA LEU A 121 -8.29 -30.69 -6.64
C LEU A 121 -7.54 -30.47 -7.95
N TYR A 122 -7.08 -29.26 -8.20
CA TYR A 122 -6.34 -28.94 -9.43
C TYR A 122 -5.04 -29.75 -9.55
N ARG A 123 -4.26 -29.83 -8.48
CA ARG A 123 -3.03 -30.61 -8.45
C ARG A 123 -3.30 -32.10 -8.64
N ALA A 124 -4.34 -32.66 -8.02
CA ALA A 124 -4.71 -34.06 -8.22
C ALA A 124 -5.07 -34.36 -9.68
N GLU A 125 -5.84 -33.48 -10.34
CA GLU A 125 -6.16 -33.63 -11.76
C GLU A 125 -4.93 -33.49 -12.65
N ARG A 126 -4.03 -32.54 -12.37
CA ARG A 126 -2.75 -32.40 -13.10
C ARG A 126 -1.85 -33.64 -12.90
N GLN A 127 -1.79 -34.20 -11.71
CA GLN A 127 -1.03 -35.43 -11.41
C GLN A 127 -1.59 -36.65 -12.14
N SER A 128 -2.87 -36.65 -12.50
CA SER A 128 -3.47 -37.71 -13.32
C SER A 128 -3.08 -37.65 -14.81
N GLY A 129 -2.17 -36.76 -15.19
CA GLY A 129 -1.68 -36.61 -16.56
C GLY A 129 -2.51 -35.70 -17.46
N LYS A 130 -3.55 -35.04 -16.92
CA LYS A 130 -4.36 -34.07 -17.66
C LYS A 130 -3.58 -32.80 -17.90
N ASP A 131 -3.71 -32.22 -19.09
CA ASP A 131 -3.29 -30.84 -19.35
C ASP A 131 -4.10 -29.85 -18.48
N PRO A 132 -3.70 -28.57 -18.38
CA PRO A 132 -4.38 -27.58 -17.57
C PRO A 132 -5.89 -27.42 -17.85
N VAL A 133 -6.29 -27.38 -19.13
CA VAL A 133 -7.67 -27.17 -19.55
C VAL A 133 -8.52 -28.42 -19.24
N ALA A 134 -7.97 -29.60 -19.52
CA ALA A 134 -8.59 -30.88 -19.19
C ALA A 134 -8.70 -31.09 -17.67
N ALA A 135 -7.70 -30.67 -16.89
CA ALA A 135 -7.73 -30.71 -15.44
C ALA A 135 -8.85 -29.82 -14.87
N TRP A 136 -8.96 -28.58 -15.37
CA TRP A 136 -10.07 -27.70 -15.00
C TRP A 136 -11.44 -28.28 -15.42
N ALA A 137 -11.53 -28.84 -16.62
CA ALA A 137 -12.74 -29.47 -17.13
C ALA A 137 -13.22 -30.61 -16.22
N ALA A 138 -12.30 -31.45 -15.72
CA ALA A 138 -12.61 -32.56 -14.83
C ALA A 138 -13.19 -32.09 -13.47
N ILE A 139 -12.73 -30.95 -12.95
CA ILE A 139 -13.30 -30.34 -11.73
C ILE A 139 -14.68 -29.75 -12.01
N GLN A 140 -14.86 -29.04 -13.12
CA GLN A 140 -16.13 -28.39 -13.44
C GLN A 140 -17.24 -29.36 -13.85
N ALA A 141 -16.89 -30.52 -14.42
CA ALA A 141 -17.83 -31.57 -14.81
C ALA A 141 -18.39 -32.36 -13.61
N ASP A 142 -17.73 -32.31 -12.46
CA ASP A 142 -18.09 -33.02 -11.23
C ASP A 142 -18.69 -32.04 -10.21
N SER A 143 -20.00 -32.17 -9.95
CA SER A 143 -20.71 -31.29 -9.02
C SER A 143 -20.18 -31.36 -7.60
N ASP A 144 -19.69 -32.53 -7.17
CA ASP A 144 -19.18 -32.73 -5.82
C ASP A 144 -17.81 -32.07 -5.67
N LYS A 145 -16.89 -32.27 -6.62
CA LYS A 145 -15.61 -31.55 -6.66
C LYS A 145 -15.81 -30.04 -6.69
N ARG A 146 -16.75 -29.55 -7.52
CA ARG A 146 -17.06 -28.12 -7.56
C ARG A 146 -17.57 -27.61 -6.22
N ARG A 147 -18.49 -28.34 -5.59
CA ARG A 147 -19.06 -27.97 -4.28
C ARG A 147 -17.99 -27.87 -3.19
N GLN A 148 -16.96 -28.72 -3.21
CA GLN A 148 -15.90 -28.75 -2.19
C GLN A 148 -15.21 -27.39 -2.01
N TYR A 149 -14.98 -26.62 -3.08
CA TYR A 149 -14.34 -25.31 -3.01
C TYR A 149 -15.31 -24.13 -3.09
N THR A 150 -16.48 -24.26 -3.73
CA THR A 150 -17.44 -23.16 -3.82
C THR A 150 -18.23 -22.94 -2.54
N ALA A 151 -18.57 -24.01 -1.80
CA ALA A 151 -19.35 -23.92 -0.57
C ALA A 151 -18.60 -23.27 0.61
N VAL A 152 -17.27 -23.11 0.49
CA VAL A 152 -16.42 -22.53 1.54
C VAL A 152 -15.85 -21.16 1.18
N ARG A 153 -16.42 -20.49 0.16
CA ARG A 153 -16.06 -19.11 -0.18
C ARG A 153 -16.42 -18.18 0.99
N GLY A 154 -15.46 -17.43 1.49
CA GLY A 154 -15.61 -16.55 2.66
C GLY A 154 -15.25 -17.19 4.00
N LEU A 155 -14.91 -18.50 4.04
CA LEU A 155 -14.65 -19.24 5.29
C LEU A 155 -13.16 -19.50 5.58
N GLY A 156 -12.24 -18.67 5.06
CA GLY A 156 -10.80 -18.86 5.27
C GLY A 156 -10.21 -20.08 4.53
N GLY A 157 -8.98 -20.48 4.86
CA GLY A 157 -8.27 -21.57 4.16
C GLY A 157 -7.61 -21.16 2.84
N PHE A 158 -7.08 -19.93 2.80
CA PHE A 158 -6.16 -19.52 1.74
C PHE A 158 -4.78 -20.13 1.98
N VAL A 159 -4.15 -20.58 0.91
CA VAL A 159 -2.76 -21.03 0.90
C VAL A 159 -1.96 -20.18 -0.08
N ARG A 160 -0.66 -20.03 0.18
CA ARG A 160 0.27 -19.36 -0.72
C ARG A 160 0.48 -20.22 -1.98
N ALA A 161 0.46 -19.57 -3.14
CA ALA A 161 0.78 -20.17 -4.44
C ALA A 161 1.87 -19.34 -5.17
N SER A 162 2.37 -19.89 -6.29
CA SER A 162 3.24 -19.15 -7.22
C SER A 162 2.41 -18.40 -8.26
N TRP A 163 3.01 -17.40 -8.92
CA TRP A 163 2.36 -16.72 -10.04
C TRP A 163 2.06 -17.70 -11.18
N ASP A 164 3.02 -18.55 -11.55
CA ASP A 164 2.86 -19.52 -12.63
C ASP A 164 1.66 -20.46 -12.39
N GLU A 165 1.49 -20.95 -11.16
CA GLU A 165 0.40 -21.87 -10.82
C GLU A 165 -0.97 -21.19 -10.90
N VAL A 166 -1.10 -19.98 -10.36
CA VAL A 166 -2.39 -19.26 -10.37
C VAL A 166 -2.73 -18.76 -11.78
N VAL A 167 -1.73 -18.30 -12.55
CA VAL A 167 -1.92 -17.87 -13.95
C VAL A 167 -2.31 -19.05 -14.84
N GLU A 168 -1.68 -20.22 -14.68
CA GLU A 168 -2.06 -21.45 -15.41
C GLU A 168 -3.53 -21.80 -15.14
N ILE A 169 -3.95 -21.81 -13.87
CA ILE A 169 -5.34 -22.11 -13.47
C ILE A 169 -6.32 -21.10 -14.06
N ILE A 170 -6.02 -19.79 -13.98
CA ILE A 170 -6.88 -18.74 -14.54
C ILE A 170 -7.00 -18.88 -16.06
N ALA A 171 -5.89 -19.10 -16.76
CA ALA A 171 -5.88 -19.27 -18.20
C ALA A 171 -6.66 -20.53 -18.63
N ALA A 172 -6.45 -21.66 -17.94
CA ALA A 172 -7.19 -22.90 -18.18
C ALA A 172 -8.69 -22.73 -17.98
N ALA A 173 -9.09 -22.03 -16.90
CA ALA A 173 -10.49 -21.73 -16.62
C ALA A 173 -11.12 -20.86 -17.72
N ASN A 174 -10.38 -19.86 -18.21
CA ASN A 174 -10.84 -18.99 -19.28
C ASN A 174 -10.98 -19.76 -20.61
N VAL A 175 -9.94 -20.51 -21.01
CA VAL A 175 -9.95 -21.30 -22.26
C VAL A 175 -11.10 -22.31 -22.25
N TYR A 176 -11.26 -23.06 -21.15
CA TYR A 176 -12.39 -23.99 -21.00
C TYR A 176 -13.74 -23.30 -21.15
N THR A 177 -13.90 -22.15 -20.49
CA THR A 177 -15.17 -21.39 -20.52
C THR A 177 -15.48 -20.89 -21.92
N ILE A 178 -14.47 -20.35 -22.62
CA ILE A 178 -14.61 -19.88 -24.01
C ILE A 178 -15.01 -21.04 -24.92
N GLN A 179 -14.29 -22.16 -24.84
CA GLN A 179 -14.53 -23.32 -25.70
C GLN A 179 -15.90 -23.96 -25.47
N LYS A 180 -16.35 -24.04 -24.21
CA LYS A 180 -17.58 -24.74 -23.86
C LYS A 180 -18.83 -23.88 -23.93
N TRP A 181 -18.73 -22.60 -23.56
CA TRP A 181 -19.89 -21.74 -23.34
C TRP A 181 -19.87 -20.43 -24.12
N GLY A 182 -18.71 -20.06 -24.68
CA GLY A 182 -18.51 -18.79 -25.37
C GLY A 182 -17.78 -17.75 -24.52
N PRO A 183 -17.15 -16.75 -25.16
CA PRO A 183 -16.29 -15.77 -24.49
C PRO A 183 -17.05 -14.79 -23.58
N ASP A 184 -18.33 -14.55 -23.85
CA ASP A 184 -19.20 -13.68 -23.06
C ASP A 184 -19.63 -14.29 -21.71
N ARG A 185 -19.22 -15.53 -21.40
CA ARG A 185 -19.34 -16.13 -20.06
C ARG A 185 -18.16 -15.79 -19.16
N ILE A 186 -17.21 -14.99 -19.65
CA ILE A 186 -16.14 -14.37 -18.87
C ILE A 186 -16.43 -12.88 -18.76
N ALA A 187 -16.47 -12.37 -17.53
CA ALA A 187 -16.72 -10.96 -17.25
C ALA A 187 -15.58 -10.38 -16.41
N GLY A 188 -15.20 -9.14 -16.74
CA GLY A 188 -14.32 -8.31 -15.93
C GLY A 188 -15.10 -7.15 -15.36
N PHE A 189 -14.92 -6.85 -14.07
CA PHE A 189 -15.51 -5.69 -13.41
C PHE A 189 -14.40 -4.78 -12.90
N SER A 190 -14.26 -3.61 -13.50
CA SER A 190 -13.31 -2.58 -13.08
C SER A 190 -13.97 -1.20 -13.23
N PRO A 191 -14.25 -0.47 -12.14
CA PRO A 191 -14.97 0.79 -12.20
C PRO A 191 -14.05 2.00 -12.43
N ILE A 192 -14.65 3.15 -12.79
CA ILE A 192 -14.05 4.50 -12.83
C ILE A 192 -12.59 4.53 -13.32
N PRO A 193 -12.37 4.49 -14.64
CA PRO A 193 -11.01 4.48 -15.22
C PRO A 193 -10.22 5.77 -14.96
N ALA A 194 -10.90 6.88 -14.65
CA ALA A 194 -10.28 8.18 -14.45
C ALA A 194 -9.27 8.23 -13.29
N MET A 195 -9.39 7.33 -12.30
CA MET A 195 -8.49 7.32 -11.14
C MET A 195 -7.15 6.60 -11.42
N SER A 196 -7.12 5.70 -12.41
CA SER A 196 -5.95 4.88 -12.74
C SER A 196 -6.12 4.27 -14.13
N MET A 197 -5.90 5.09 -15.17
CA MET A 197 -6.19 4.73 -16.57
C MET A 197 -5.41 3.50 -17.06
N ILE A 198 -4.21 3.29 -16.49
CA ILE A 198 -3.38 2.12 -16.68
C ILE A 198 -3.26 1.49 -15.28
N SER A 199 -4.10 0.51 -14.99
CA SER A 199 -4.11 -0.23 -13.72
C SER A 199 -3.95 -1.72 -13.94
#